data_AF-A0A1X2I6K4-F1
#
_entry.id   AF-A0A1X2I6K4-F1
#
_cell.length_a   1.000
_cell.length_b   1.000
_cell.length_c   1.000
_cell.angle_alpha   90.00
_cell.angle_beta   90.00
_cell.angle_gamma   90.00
#
_symmetry.space_group_name_H-M   'P 1'
#
loop_
_entity.id
_entity.type
_entity.pdbx_description
1 polymer ?
#
loop_
_entity_poly.entity_id
_entity_poly.type
_entity_poly.pdbx_seq_one_letter_code
_entity_poly.pdbx_strand_id
1 'polypeptide(L)'
;TVGKARSKAKVPYPYGNDDRFFFYVLTVIPPSFFCVAYAEKAEAEKDPLKNIFNCTQRAHQNTLEFWPIVTSLSLIAGLSHPVVAAAAHAWWLLGRIIYVRGYITGNPQNRLYGVAGQLGVLPLLFVSISSVYNLIK
;
A
#
# COMPACT_ATOMS: atom_id res chain seq x y z
N THR A 1 0.30 -2.99 -11.25
CA THR A 1 1.42 -2.36 -10.53
C THR A 1 1.54 -0.91 -10.94
N VAL A 2 1.90 -0.03 -10.00
CA VAL A 2 2.00 1.43 -10.20
C VAL A 2 2.84 1.79 -11.43
N GLY A 3 4.00 1.13 -11.63
CA GLY A 3 4.87 1.38 -12.79
C GLY A 3 4.21 1.09 -14.16
N LYS A 4 3.40 0.02 -14.26
CA LYS A 4 2.64 -0.29 -15.49
C LYS A 4 1.54 0.73 -15.75
N ALA A 5 0.82 1.15 -14.70
CA ALA A 5 -0.23 2.18 -14.82
C ALA A 5 0.37 3.54 -15.26
N ARG A 6 1.55 3.88 -14.72
CA ARG A 6 2.29 5.10 -15.05
C ARG A 6 2.76 5.14 -16.49
N SER A 7 3.36 4.05 -16.97
CA SER A 7 3.81 3.92 -18.37
C SER A 7 2.64 4.07 -19.35
N LYS A 8 1.48 3.49 -19.04
CA LYS A 8 0.24 3.65 -19.82
C LYS A 8 -0.29 5.08 -19.81
N ALA A 9 -0.24 5.75 -18.66
CA ALA A 9 -0.68 7.13 -18.51
C ALA A 9 0.34 8.16 -19.02
N LYS A 10 1.50 7.73 -19.54
CA LYS A 10 2.62 8.58 -20.01
C LYS A 10 3.00 9.68 -19.01
N VAL A 11 2.88 9.41 -17.71
CA VAL A 11 3.25 10.39 -16.68
C VAL A 11 4.78 10.45 -16.62
N PRO A 12 5.41 11.63 -16.84
CA PRO A 12 6.86 11.76 -16.80
C PRO A 12 7.40 11.40 -15.41
N TYR A 13 8.61 10.83 -15.34
CA TYR A 13 9.31 10.75 -14.06
C TYR A 13 9.68 12.18 -13.63
N PRO A 14 9.54 12.54 -12.34
CA PRO A 14 10.01 13.84 -11.86
C PRO A 14 11.54 13.99 -11.94
N TYR A 15 12.25 12.90 -12.23
CA TYR A 15 13.70 12.88 -12.38
C TYR A 15 14.04 12.24 -13.72
N GLY A 16 14.89 12.94 -14.47
CA GLY A 16 15.61 12.38 -15.61
C GLY A 16 16.43 11.17 -15.17
N ASN A 17 16.88 10.40 -16.16
CA ASN A 17 17.60 9.15 -16.01
C ASN A 17 19.05 9.38 -15.52
N ASP A 18 19.22 10.15 -14.45
CA ASP A 18 20.50 10.62 -13.93
C ASP A 18 20.79 9.93 -12.59
N ASP A 19 21.85 9.15 -12.56
CA ASP A 19 22.26 8.26 -11.46
C ASP A 19 22.65 8.98 -10.15
N ARG A 20 22.49 10.31 -10.07
CA ARG A 20 22.81 11.15 -8.90
C ARG A 20 21.63 11.39 -7.96
N PHE A 21 20.54 10.68 -8.16
CA PHE A 21 19.26 10.84 -7.49
C PHE A 21 19.33 10.78 -5.96
N PHE A 22 20.15 9.90 -5.40
CA PHE A 22 20.19 9.67 -3.95
C PHE A 22 20.70 10.87 -3.15
N PHE A 23 21.57 11.70 -3.74
CA PHE A 23 22.15 12.86 -3.07
C PHE A 23 21.29 14.13 -3.14
N TYR A 24 20.35 14.22 -4.08
CA TYR A 24 19.56 15.45 -4.31
C TYR A 24 18.32 15.58 -3.38
N VAL A 25 17.91 14.49 -2.73
CA VAL A 25 16.70 14.45 -1.88
C VAL A 25 16.88 15.22 -0.56
N LEU A 26 18.12 15.45 -0.10
CA LEU A 26 18.40 15.98 1.23
C LEU A 26 18.75 17.47 1.27
N THR A 27 19.05 18.14 0.15
CA THR A 27 19.70 19.46 0.21
C THR A 27 19.05 20.60 -0.56
N VAL A 28 18.23 20.38 -1.60
CA VAL A 28 17.69 21.49 -2.43
C VAL A 28 16.32 21.16 -3.02
N ILE A 29 15.23 21.49 -2.34
CA ILE A 29 13.87 21.40 -2.93
C ILE A 29 13.10 22.70 -2.64
N PRO A 30 12.89 23.58 -3.64
CA PRO A 30 11.91 24.66 -3.52
C PRO A 30 10.48 24.08 -3.38
N PRO A 31 9.55 24.77 -2.70
CA PRO A 31 8.23 24.23 -2.33
C PRO A 31 7.32 23.83 -3.51
N SER A 32 7.64 24.27 -4.74
CA SER A 32 6.99 23.84 -5.99
C SER A 32 7.50 22.49 -6.53
N PHE A 33 8.60 21.96 -5.98
CA PHE A 33 9.29 20.76 -6.41
C PHE A 33 9.11 19.60 -5.40
N PHE A 34 8.06 19.65 -4.56
CA PHE A 34 7.65 18.49 -3.79
C PHE A 34 7.11 17.43 -4.76
N CYS A 35 8.03 16.56 -5.20
CA CYS A 35 7.84 15.28 -5.88
C CYS A 35 6.45 15.07 -6.48
N VAL A 36 6.31 15.18 -7.81
CA VAL A 36 5.08 14.84 -8.53
C VAL A 36 4.85 13.31 -8.47
N ALA A 37 4.42 12.83 -7.30
CA ALA A 37 4.06 11.44 -7.06
C ALA A 37 2.69 11.09 -7.67
N TYR A 38 1.91 12.13 -8.02
CA TYR A 38 0.56 12.08 -8.54
C TYR A 38 0.42 12.96 -9.79
N ALA A 39 -0.43 12.57 -10.74
CA ALA A 39 -0.86 13.46 -11.80
C ALA A 39 -1.75 14.57 -11.22
N GLU A 40 -1.67 15.78 -11.77
CA GLU A 40 -2.48 16.92 -11.33
C GLU A 40 -3.98 16.56 -11.36
N LYS A 41 -4.73 16.92 -10.32
CA LYS A 41 -6.14 16.51 -10.18
C LYS A 41 -7.00 16.99 -11.36
N ALA A 42 -6.74 18.20 -11.85
CA ALA A 42 -7.44 18.78 -13.00
C ALA A 42 -7.17 18.04 -14.32
N GLU A 43 -6.01 17.40 -14.46
CA GLU A 43 -5.69 16.56 -15.62
C GLU A 43 -6.20 15.13 -15.44
N ALA A 44 -6.20 14.62 -14.20
CA ALA A 44 -6.70 13.30 -13.86
C ALA A 44 -8.23 13.20 -14.06
N GLU A 45 -8.97 14.29 -13.95
CA GLU A 45 -10.40 14.31 -14.27
C GLU A 45 -10.68 14.27 -15.78
N LYS A 46 -9.74 14.78 -16.60
CA LYS A 46 -9.87 14.81 -18.06
C LYS A 46 -9.40 13.50 -18.70
N ASP A 47 -8.33 12.91 -18.19
CA ASP A 47 -7.74 11.68 -18.73
C ASP A 47 -8.01 10.46 -17.82
N PRO A 48 -8.79 9.46 -18.28
CA PRO A 48 -9.13 8.29 -17.46
C PRO A 48 -7.88 7.47 -17.07
N LEU A 49 -6.84 7.47 -17.90
CA LEU A 49 -5.57 6.78 -17.63
C LEU A 49 -4.80 7.44 -16.47
N LYS A 50 -4.81 8.77 -16.39
CA LYS A 50 -4.17 9.52 -15.28
C LYS A 50 -4.96 9.34 -13.98
N ASN A 51 -6.29 9.25 -14.06
CA ASN A 51 -7.12 8.91 -12.90
C ASN A 51 -6.77 7.52 -12.33
N ILE A 52 -6.70 6.50 -13.20
CA ILE A 52 -6.32 5.12 -12.81
C ILE A 52 -4.93 5.10 -12.17
N PHE A 53 -3.98 5.89 -12.70
CA PHE A 53 -2.66 6.03 -12.09
C PHE A 53 -2.74 6.60 -10.67
N ASN A 54 -3.47 7.70 -10.47
CA ASN A 54 -3.66 8.31 -9.15
C ASN A 54 -4.38 7.37 -8.17
N CYS A 55 -5.41 6.65 -8.61
CA CYS A 55 -6.08 5.63 -7.82
C CYS A 55 -5.11 4.50 -7.42
N THR A 56 -4.29 4.01 -8.35
CA THR A 56 -3.31 2.96 -8.08
C THR A 56 -2.24 3.43 -7.09
N GLN A 57 -1.81 4.70 -7.16
CA GLN A 57 -0.89 5.30 -6.19
C GLN A 57 -1.51 5.37 -4.79
N ARG A 58 -2.76 5.82 -4.66
CA ARG A 58 -3.46 5.84 -3.36
C ARG A 58 -3.58 4.45 -2.75
N ALA A 59 -3.90 3.44 -3.55
CA ALA A 59 -3.97 2.06 -3.07
C ALA A 59 -2.60 1.55 -2.57
N HIS A 60 -1.52 1.96 -3.23
CA HIS A 60 -0.17 1.62 -2.82
C HIS A 60 0.22 2.29 -1.50
N GLN A 61 -0.03 3.60 -1.35
CA GLN A 61 0.22 4.32 -0.10
C GLN A 61 -0.59 3.74 1.06
N ASN A 62 -1.88 3.44 0.86
CA ASN A 62 -2.69 2.80 1.92
C ASN A 62 -2.16 1.42 2.33
N THR A 63 -1.53 0.69 1.39
CA THR A 63 -0.90 -0.59 1.72
C THR A 63 0.36 -0.37 2.54
N LEU A 64 1.18 0.63 2.20
CA LEU A 64 2.40 0.97 2.93
C LEU A 64 2.14 1.50 4.35
N GLU A 65 1.05 2.23 4.55
CA GLU A 65 0.64 2.68 5.90
C GLU A 65 0.28 1.50 6.81
N PHE A 66 -0.28 0.43 6.26
CA PHE A 66 -0.82 -0.70 7.03
C PHE A 66 0.14 -1.90 7.11
N TRP A 67 1.06 -2.02 6.15
CA TRP A 67 2.08 -3.07 6.08
C TRP A 67 2.95 -3.20 7.35
N PRO A 68 3.53 -2.12 7.93
CA PRO A 68 4.37 -2.26 9.11
C PRO A 68 3.56 -2.73 10.32
N ILE A 69 2.29 -2.33 10.43
CA ILE A 69 1.41 -2.74 11.54
C ILE A 69 1.13 -4.24 11.47
N VAL A 70 0.69 -4.74 10.31
CA VAL A 70 0.34 -6.17 10.14
C VAL A 70 1.58 -7.06 10.25
N THR A 71 2.71 -6.62 9.70
CA THR A 71 3.97 -7.38 9.79
C THR A 71 4.45 -7.44 11.24
N SER A 72 4.42 -6.34 11.99
CA SER A 72 4.81 -6.31 13.40
C SER A 72 3.92 -7.23 14.26
N LEU A 73 2.59 -7.17 14.06
CA LEU A 73 1.65 -8.05 14.75
C LEU A 73 1.89 -9.53 14.40
N SER A 74 2.17 -9.83 13.13
CA SER A 74 2.48 -11.20 12.69
C SER A 74 3.77 -11.74 13.29
N LEU A 75 4.78 -10.89 13.49
CA LEU A 75 6.04 -11.29 14.13
C LEU A 75 5.82 -11.61 15.62
N ILE A 76 5.06 -10.78 16.34
CA ILE A 76 4.74 -11.00 17.76
C ILE A 76 3.86 -12.24 17.93
N ALA A 77 2.80 -12.37 17.13
CA ALA A 77 1.91 -13.52 17.15
C ALA A 77 2.61 -14.84 16.76
N GLY A 78 3.61 -14.76 15.88
CA GLY A 78 4.39 -15.90 15.41
C GLY A 78 5.28 -16.53 16.48
N LEU A 79 5.60 -15.81 17.57
CA LEU A 79 6.42 -16.33 18.67
C LEU A 79 5.75 -17.47 19.43
N SER A 80 4.45 -17.37 19.67
CA SER A 80 3.70 -18.41 20.38
C SER A 80 2.88 -19.28 19.44
N HIS A 81 2.29 -18.73 18.37
CA HIS A 81 1.31 -19.40 17.51
C HIS A 81 1.64 -19.23 16.02
N PRO A 82 2.71 -19.88 15.51
CA PRO A 82 3.24 -19.65 14.17
C PRO A 82 2.27 -20.00 13.04
N VAL A 83 1.49 -21.08 13.18
CA VAL A 83 0.54 -21.54 12.16
C VAL A 83 -0.62 -20.57 11.99
N VAL A 84 -1.18 -20.09 13.11
CA VAL A 84 -2.33 -19.16 13.09
C VAL A 84 -1.90 -17.78 12.60
N ALA A 85 -0.72 -17.30 13.03
CA ALA A 85 -0.15 -16.05 12.55
C ALA A 85 0.09 -16.07 11.04
N ALA A 86 0.66 -17.16 10.49
CA ALA A 86 0.88 -17.31 9.06
C ALA A 86 -0.44 -17.35 8.27
N ALA A 87 -1.44 -18.09 8.75
CA ALA A 87 -2.75 -18.16 8.10
C ALA A 87 -3.47 -16.81 8.08
N ALA A 88 -3.48 -16.08 9.19
CA ALA A 88 -4.11 -14.76 9.29
C ALA A 88 -3.39 -13.71 8.42
N HIS A 89 -2.05 -13.73 8.39
CA HIS A 89 -1.28 -12.86 7.51
C HIS A 89 -1.54 -13.19 6.02
N ALA A 90 -1.57 -14.48 5.65
CA ALA A 90 -1.89 -14.90 4.30
C ALA A 90 -3.31 -14.44 3.88
N TRP A 91 -4.29 -14.53 4.78
CA TRP A 91 -5.64 -14.03 4.54
C TRP A 91 -5.66 -12.52 4.25
N TRP A 92 -4.91 -11.74 5.02
CA TRP A 92 -4.76 -10.30 4.79
C TRP A 92 -4.12 -9.99 3.42
N LEU A 93 -3.10 -10.76 3.02
CA LEU A 93 -2.46 -10.62 1.70
C LEU A 93 -3.44 -10.90 0.55
N LEU A 94 -4.25 -11.96 0.65
CA LEU A 94 -5.28 -12.27 -0.35
C LEU A 94 -6.29 -11.12 -0.48
N GLY A 95 -6.73 -10.57 0.65
CA GLY A 95 -7.57 -9.38 0.70
C GLY A 95 -6.96 -8.18 -0.01
N ARG A 96 -5.66 -7.94 0.17
CA ARG A 96 -4.93 -6.86 -0.52
C ARG A 96 -4.82 -7.07 -2.02
N ILE A 97 -4.66 -8.31 -2.49
CA ILE A 97 -4.68 -8.61 -3.93
C ILE A 97 -6.03 -8.22 -4.54
N ILE A 98 -7.13 -8.55 -3.88
CA ILE A 98 -8.49 -8.21 -4.33
C ILE A 98 -8.71 -6.69 -4.28
N TYR A 99 -8.26 -6.03 -3.20
CA TYR A 99 -8.32 -4.57 -3.05
C TYR A 99 -7.61 -3.83 -4.19
N VAL A 100 -6.37 -4.22 -4.52
CA VAL A 100 -5.60 -3.59 -5.60
C VAL A 100 -6.25 -3.84 -6.96
N ARG A 101 -6.81 -5.04 -7.20
CA ARG A 101 -7.58 -5.33 -8.43
C ARG A 101 -8.81 -4.44 -8.57
N GLY A 102 -9.52 -4.17 -7.49
CA GLY A 102 -10.64 -3.22 -7.46
C GLY A 102 -10.25 -1.76 -7.73
N TYR A 103 -9.03 -1.36 -7.38
CA TYR A 103 -8.53 -0.01 -7.67
C TYR A 103 -8.07 0.20 -9.12
N ILE A 104 -7.64 -0.87 -9.80
CA ILE A 104 -7.19 -0.79 -11.20
C ILE A 104 -8.36 -0.59 -12.18
N THR A 105 -9.60 -0.91 -11.77
CA THR A 105 -10.82 -0.69 -12.57
C THR A 105 -11.26 0.79 -12.66
N GLY A 106 -10.63 1.71 -11.93
CA GLY A 106 -10.88 3.16 -12.04
C GLY A 106 -12.17 3.65 -11.34
N ASN A 107 -12.95 2.76 -10.72
CA ASN A 107 -14.10 3.14 -9.89
C ASN A 107 -13.74 3.04 -8.39
N PRO A 108 -13.74 4.16 -7.63
CA PRO A 108 -13.36 4.17 -6.22
C PRO A 108 -14.29 3.36 -5.31
N GLN A 109 -15.52 3.03 -5.74
CA GLN A 109 -16.45 2.21 -4.96
C GLN A 109 -16.06 0.72 -4.91
N ASN A 110 -15.29 0.24 -5.89
CA ASN A 110 -14.82 -1.15 -5.96
C ASN A 110 -13.76 -1.50 -4.88
N ARG A 111 -13.40 -0.54 -4.02
CA ARG A 111 -12.59 -0.79 -2.82
C ARG A 111 -13.24 -1.74 -1.82
N LEU A 112 -14.58 -1.83 -1.83
CA LEU A 112 -15.35 -2.60 -0.84
C LEU A 112 -15.11 -4.11 -0.95
N TYR A 113 -14.77 -4.63 -2.15
CA TYR A 113 -14.46 -6.05 -2.34
C TYR A 113 -13.24 -6.52 -1.54
N GLY A 114 -12.32 -5.62 -1.18
CA GLY A 114 -11.13 -5.93 -0.38
C GLY A 114 -11.31 -5.75 1.13
N VAL A 115 -12.46 -5.24 1.60
CA VAL A 115 -12.71 -4.96 3.03
C VAL A 115 -12.73 -6.25 3.85
N ALA A 116 -13.23 -7.34 3.28
CA ALA A 116 -13.19 -8.67 3.91
C ALA A 116 -11.76 -9.12 4.26
N GLY A 117 -10.77 -8.63 3.51
CA GLY A 117 -9.34 -8.81 3.81
C GLY A 117 -8.88 -8.17 5.10
N GLN A 118 -9.46 -7.03 5.47
CA GLN A 118 -9.11 -6.34 6.72
C GLN A 118 -9.63 -7.04 7.97
N LEU A 119 -10.63 -7.92 7.83
CA LEU A 119 -11.07 -8.77 8.93
C LEU A 119 -9.96 -9.73 9.39
N GLY A 120 -8.97 -10.04 8.54
CA GLY A 120 -7.79 -10.84 8.91
C GLY A 120 -6.91 -10.19 9.98
N VAL A 121 -7.05 -8.88 10.23
CA VAL A 121 -6.28 -8.17 11.27
C VAL A 121 -6.81 -8.46 12.67
N LEU A 122 -8.12 -8.75 12.82
CA LEU A 122 -8.75 -9.07 14.10
C LEU A 122 -8.16 -10.33 14.77
N PRO A 123 -8.03 -11.48 14.08
CA PRO A 123 -7.39 -12.66 14.68
C PRO A 123 -5.90 -12.42 14.95
N LEU A 124 -5.20 -11.63 14.12
CA LEU A 124 -3.81 -11.24 14.36
C LEU A 124 -3.66 -10.46 15.67
N LEU A 125 -4.56 -9.52 15.96
CA LEU A 125 -4.61 -8.79 17.23
C LEU A 125 -4.86 -9.72 18.42
N PHE A 126 -5.86 -10.60 18.30
CA PHE A 126 -6.21 -11.55 19.37
C PHE A 126 -5.04 -12.50 19.70
N VAL A 127 -4.40 -13.07 18.68
CA VAL A 127 -3.27 -13.99 18.85
C VAL A 127 -2.02 -13.27 19.36
N SER A 128 -1.78 -12.03 18.93
CA SER A 128 -0.69 -11.21 19.48
C SER A 128 -0.86 -10.97 20.98
N ILE A 129 -2.08 -10.67 21.44
CA ILE A 129 -2.39 -10.49 22.85
C ILE A 129 -2.18 -11.80 23.63
N SER A 130 -2.69 -12.92 23.10
CA SER A 130 -2.49 -14.24 23.71
C SER A 130 -1.00 -14.63 23.80
N SER A 131 -0.21 -14.29 22.80
CA SER A 131 1.24 -14.55 22.80
C SER A 131 1.94 -13.80 23.94
N VAL A 132 1.57 -12.54 24.21
CA VAL A 132 2.10 -11.78 25.35
C VAL A 132 1.69 -12.41 26.68
N TYR A 133 0.44 -12.85 26.83
CA TYR A 133 0.00 -13.56 28.04
C TYR A 133 0.78 -14.85 28.30
N ASN A 134 1.06 -15.63 27.24
CA ASN A 134 1.85 -16.85 27.33
C ASN A 134 3.34 -16.60 27.62
N LEU A 135 3.84 -15.39 27.34
CA LEU A 135 5.23 -15.00 27.65
C LEU A 135 5.41 -14.47 29.07
N ILE A 136 4.35 -13.93 29.69
CA ILE A 136 4.40 -13.37 31.05
C ILE A 136 4.16 -14.46 32.10
N LYS A 137 3.39 -15.50 31.78
CA LYS A 137 3.09 -16.63 32.67
C LYS A 137 4.18 -17.69 32.62
#